data_AF-A0A060C9T3-F1
#
_entry.id   AF-A0A060C9T3-F1
#
_cell.length_a   1.000
_cell.length_b   1.000
_cell.length_c   1.000
_cell.angle_alpha   90.00
_cell.angle_beta   90.00
_cell.angle_gamma   90.00
#
_symmetry.space_group_name_H-M   'P 1'
#
loop_
_entity.id
_entity.type
_entity.pdbx_description
1 polymer ?
#
loop_
_entity_poly.entity_id
_entity_poly.type
_entity_poly.pdbx_seq_one_letter_code
_entity_poly.pdbx_strand_id
1 'polypeptide(L)' 'PHLLGTNSSYLRSALVSVKGFDEEFEYYLDETDLALRLVDAGWKIQQIDGAYVHHKFQPSALRNKHKIVTNWY' A
#
# COMPACT_ATOMS: atom_id res chain seq x y z
N PRO A 1 -10.20 -7.52 3.39
CA PRO A 1 -9.33 -6.63 4.19
C PRO A 1 -8.69 -5.62 3.25
N HIS A 2 -8.48 -4.36 3.67
CA HIS A 2 -7.87 -3.35 2.80
C HIS A 2 -6.51 -2.92 3.37
N LEU A 3 -5.57 -2.67 2.46
CA LEU A 3 -4.31 -2.01 2.79
C LEU A 3 -4.45 -0.52 2.48
N LEU A 4 -3.70 0.27 3.24
CA LEU A 4 -3.39 1.63 2.85
C LEU A 4 -2.14 1.52 1.97
N GLY A 5 -2.26 1.89 0.68
CA GLY A 5 -1.19 1.87 -0.32
C GLY A 5 -0.08 2.88 -0.06
N THR A 6 0.43 2.89 1.16
CA THR A 6 1.45 3.79 1.69
C THR A 6 2.61 2.98 2.25
N ASN A 7 2.35 2.01 3.12
CA ASN A 7 3.38 1.17 3.72
C ASN A 7 2.83 -0.21 4.06
N SER A 8 3.56 -1.26 3.66
CA SER A 8 3.23 -2.66 3.96
C SER A 8 4.52 -3.47 4.06
N SER A 9 4.47 -4.59 4.76
CA SER A 9 5.58 -5.55 4.86
C SER A 9 5.08 -6.93 4.48
N TYR A 10 5.88 -7.67 3.73
CA TYR A 10 5.48 -8.95 3.17
C TYR A 10 6.49 -10.04 3.51
N LEU A 11 5.99 -11.26 3.70
CA LEU A 11 6.85 -12.44 3.66
C LEU A 11 7.37 -12.63 2.25
N ARG A 12 8.69 -12.81 2.10
CA ARG A 12 9.32 -13.07 0.80
C ARG A 12 8.69 -14.29 0.10
N SER A 13 8.41 -15.35 0.85
CA SER A 13 7.78 -16.56 0.32
C SER A 13 6.40 -16.30 -0.26
N ALA A 14 5.59 -15.46 0.39
CA ALA A 14 4.27 -15.08 -0.10
C ALA A 14 4.38 -14.29 -1.42
N LEU A 15 5.25 -13.27 -1.48
CA LEU A 15 5.47 -12.49 -2.71
C LEU A 15 5.94 -13.37 -3.88
N VAL A 16 6.93 -14.23 -3.64
CA VAL A 16 7.45 -15.13 -4.67
C VAL A 16 6.37 -16.11 -5.14
N SER A 17 5.51 -16.60 -4.24
CA SER A 17 4.43 -17.53 -4.60
C SER A 17 3.41 -16.93 -5.58
N VAL A 18 3.20 -15.61 -5.54
CA VAL A 18 2.28 -14.90 -6.44
C VAL A 18 2.99 -14.15 -7.57
N LYS A 19 4.30 -14.36 -7.75
CA LYS A 19 5.16 -13.71 -8.77
C LYS A 19 5.37 -12.20 -8.58
N GLY A 20 5.25 -11.69 -7.35
CA GLY A 20 5.57 -10.30 -7.04
C GLY A 20 4.60 -9.27 -7.63
N PHE A 21 5.06 -8.04 -7.80
CA PHE A 21 4.30 -6.95 -8.41
C PHE A 21 4.23 -7.10 -9.92
N ASP A 22 3.16 -6.61 -10.52
CA ASP A 22 3.05 -6.48 -11.97
C ASP A 22 3.72 -5.17 -12.42
N GLU A 23 4.76 -5.30 -13.24
CA GLU A 23 5.60 -4.18 -13.71
C GLU A 23 4.90 -3.30 -14.75
N GLU A 24 3.75 -3.71 -15.29
CA GLU A 24 2.94 -2.91 -16.23
C GLU A 24 2.20 -1.75 -15.53
N PHE A 25 2.05 -1.81 -14.19
CA PHE A 25 1.51 -0.69 -13.42
C PHE A 25 2.59 0.39 -13.24
N GLU A 26 2.50 1.46 -14.04
CA GLU A 26 3.36 2.64 -13.87
C GLU A 26 2.95 3.48 -12.65
N TYR A 27 1.64 3.52 -12.34
CA TYR A 27 1.11 4.29 -11.22
C TYR A 27 -0.27 3.78 -10.78
N TYR A 28 -0.45 3.69 -9.45
CA TYR A 28 -1.71 3.39 -8.77
C TYR A 28 -2.23 1.94 -8.97
N LEU A 29 -2.83 1.36 -7.93
CA LEU A 29 -3.45 0.01 -7.88
C LEU A 29 -2.52 -1.21 -7.98
N ASP A 30 -1.22 -1.05 -8.17
CA ASP A 30 -0.22 -2.12 -8.12
C ASP A 30 -0.30 -2.95 -6.82
N GLU A 31 -0.45 -2.29 -5.68
CA GLU A 31 -0.61 -2.95 -4.39
C GLU A 31 -1.97 -3.66 -4.27
N THR A 32 -3.04 -3.09 -4.81
CA THR A 32 -4.37 -3.70 -4.78
C THR A 32 -4.41 -4.99 -5.58
N ASP A 33 -3.79 -5.00 -6.77
CA ASP A 33 -3.63 -6.21 -7.57
C ASP A 33 -2.86 -7.30 -6.80
N LEU A 34 -1.71 -6.94 -6.22
CA LEU A 34 -0.93 -7.86 -5.40
C LEU A 34 -1.72 -8.40 -4.19
N ALA A 35 -2.46 -7.54 -3.51
CA ALA A 35 -3.26 -7.91 -2.34
C ALA A 35 -4.35 -8.95 -2.69
N LEU A 36 -5.02 -8.76 -3.82
CA LEU A 36 -6.01 -9.73 -4.32
C LEU A 36 -5.36 -11.08 -4.61
N ARG A 37 -4.25 -11.10 -5.35
CA ARG A 37 -3.53 -12.35 -5.66
C ARG A 37 -3.02 -13.07 -4.40
N LEU A 38 -2.57 -12.34 -3.39
CA LEU A 38 -2.16 -12.93 -2.11
C LEU A 38 -3.35 -13.58 -1.38
N VAL A 39 -4.50 -12.90 -1.34
CA VAL A 39 -5.72 -13.44 -0.72
C VAL A 39 -6.22 -14.68 -1.47
N ASP A 40 -6.24 -14.64 -2.80
CA ASP A 40 -6.65 -15.77 -3.64
C ASP A 40 -5.70 -16.99 -3.48
N ALA A 41 -4.41 -16.73 -3.23
CA ALA A 41 -3.42 -17.76 -2.90
C ALA A 41 -3.50 -18.27 -1.44
N GLY A 42 -4.47 -17.79 -0.65
CA GLY A 42 -4.73 -18.23 0.73
C GLY A 42 -3.92 -17.51 1.81
N TRP A 43 -3.15 -16.47 1.45
CA TRP A 43 -2.47 -15.63 2.43
C TRP A 43 -3.43 -14.66 3.10
N LYS A 44 -3.02 -14.16 4.28
CA LYS A 44 -3.80 -13.20 5.05
C LYS A 44 -3.12 -11.84 5.06
N ILE A 45 -3.95 -10.82 4.91
CA ILE A 45 -3.56 -9.42 5.06
C ILE A 45 -4.14 -8.93 6.37
N GLN A 46 -3.28 -8.36 7.23
CA GLN A 46 -3.65 -7.96 8.58
C GLN A 46 -3.01 -6.62 8.94
N GLN A 47 -3.81 -5.72 9.50
CA GLN A 47 -3.30 -4.56 10.24
C GLN A 47 -2.98 -5.03 11.66
N ILE A 48 -1.77 -4.76 12.14
CA ILE A 48 -1.30 -5.18 13.45
C ILE A 48 -1.21 -3.97 14.38
N ASP A 49 -1.57 -4.16 15.65
CA ASP A 49 -1.36 -3.14 16.66
C ASP A 49 0.14 -2.91 16.88
N GLY A 50 0.52 -1.66 17.13
CA GLY A 50 1.91 -1.25 17.34
C GLY A 50 2.75 -1.00 16.08
N ALA A 51 2.25 -1.27 14.86
CA ALA A 51 2.96 -1.00 13.61
C ALA A 51 2.52 0.33 12.93
N TYR A 52 2.46 1.40 13.71
CA TYR A 52 2.04 2.71 13.21
C TYR A 52 3.14 3.35 12.35
N VAL A 53 2.78 3.80 11.16
CA VAL A 53 3.67 4.56 10.27
C VAL A 53 3.01 5.90 9.94
N HIS A 54 3.69 6.99 10.28
CA HIS A 54 3.24 8.33 9.89
C HIS A 54 3.60 8.59 8.42
N HIS A 55 2.60 8.54 7.55
CA HIS A 55 2.78 8.79 6.13
C HIS A 55 2.46 10.26 5.80
N LYS A 56 3.50 11.06 5.52
CA LYS A 56 3.37 12.44 5.04
C LYS A 56 3.46 12.47 3.52
N PHE A 57 2.51 13.13 2.87
CA PHE A 57 2.52 13.21 1.41
C PHE A 57 3.73 14.00 0.89
N GLN A 58 4.28 13.56 -0.24
CA GLN A 58 5.28 14.33 -0.98
C GLN A 58 4.57 15.31 -1.94
N PRO A 59 4.98 16.59 -1.99
CA PRO A 59 4.44 17.55 -2.95
C PRO A 59 4.65 17.10 -4.39
N SER A 60 3.67 17.38 -5.24
CA SER A 60 3.72 17.14 -6.68
C SER A 60 2.88 18.19 -7.40
N ALA A 61 2.91 18.22 -8.73
CA ALA A 61 2.06 19.13 -9.52
C ALA A 61 0.57 19.00 -9.14
N LEU A 62 0.11 17.80 -8.77
CA LEU A 62 -1.26 17.50 -8.33
C LEU A 62 -1.49 17.76 -6.83
N ARG A 63 -0.45 17.62 -5.99
CA ARG A 63 -0.51 17.75 -4.53
C ARG A 63 0.32 18.94 -4.08
N ASN A 64 -0.29 20.12 -4.10
CA ASN A 64 0.34 21.36 -3.68
C ASN A 64 -0.04 21.72 -2.23
N LYS A 65 0.57 22.80 -1.72
CA LYS A 65 0.39 23.29 -0.34
C LYS A 65 -1.06 23.61 0.05
N HIS A 66 -1.97 23.76 -0.91
CA HIS A 66 -3.38 24.03 -0.62
C HIS A 66 -4.18 22.79 -0.23
N LYS A 67 -3.61 21.59 -0.37
CA LYS A 67 -4.23 20.32 0.05
C LYS A 67 -3.57 19.72 1.29
N ILE A 68 -2.77 20.50 2.01
CA ILE A 68 -2.22 20.08 3.30
C ILE A 68 -3.29 20.32 4.35
N VAL A 69 -3.74 19.26 5.01
CA VAL A 69 -4.50 19.39 6.25
C VAL A 69 -3.57 20.00 7.29
N THR A 70 -3.75 21.28 7.58
CA THR A 70 -2.92 22.03 8.54
C THR A 70 -3.52 22.05 9.95
N ASN A 71 -4.80 21.66 10.09
CA ASN A 71 -5.48 21.54 11.37
C ASN A 71 -6.44 20.34 11.32
N TRP A 72 -6.59 19.64 12.44
CA TRP A 72 -7.54 18.54 12.63
C TRP A 72 -8.95 19.05 13.01
N TYR A 73 -9.06 20.32 13.39
CA TYR A 73 -10.30 21.05 13.67
C TYR A 73 -10.68 21.99 12.53
#